data_AF-A0A8T7KI21-F1
#
_entry.id   AF-A0A8T7KI21-F1
#
_cell.length_a   1.000
_cell.length_b   1.000
_cell.length_c   1.000
_cell.angle_alpha   90.00
_cell.angle_beta   90.00
_cell.angle_gamma   90.00
#
_symmetry.space_group_name_H-M   'P 1'
#
loop_
_entity.id
_entity.type
_entity.pdbx_description
1 polymer ?
#
loop_
_entity_poly.entity_id
_entity_poly.type
_entity_poly.pdbx_seq_one_letter_code
_entity_poly.pdbx_strand_id
1 'polypeptide(L)'
;MLQDTHTSEIEAIRARFASPRSAVLPLLYLAQDSYGYLSEAAIREVAAILDLPPTDVFEVVGFYTLFYDRPVGTWVLQVCDDVPCCYLGAEELIVALKQTLAISEEQTTADGLFTLQRVKCLAACDRAPVLQANLDYIYDVTPERVQALLNNLRARAAEAKQRGVSGRFAEDFAWGPDGALIQIDRAAPYQPRQFSEQAPPAPSGPTVPPEIDAGHDRPSDPRVSPL
;
A
#
# COMPACT_ATOMS: atom_id res chain seq x y z
N MET A 1 -14.48 17.20 -15.44
CA MET A 1 -15.19 16.46 -14.37
C MET A 1 -15.20 14.99 -14.75
N LEU A 2 -15.33 14.05 -13.82
CA LEU A 2 -15.36 12.61 -14.11
C LEU A 2 -16.42 12.25 -15.15
N GLN A 3 -17.57 12.90 -15.10
CA GLN A 3 -18.64 12.70 -16.08
C GLN A 3 -18.24 13.09 -17.51
N ASP A 4 -17.29 14.01 -17.69
CA ASP A 4 -16.85 14.46 -19.02
C ASP A 4 -15.83 13.50 -19.65
N THR A 5 -14.99 12.87 -18.82
CA THR A 5 -13.84 12.06 -19.29
C THR A 5 -14.08 10.56 -19.19
N HIS A 6 -14.95 10.09 -18.27
CA HIS A 6 -15.16 8.67 -17.97
C HIS A 6 -16.62 8.24 -18.05
N THR A 7 -17.47 8.90 -18.86
CA THR A 7 -18.91 8.62 -18.95
C THR A 7 -19.23 7.13 -19.15
N SER A 8 -18.57 6.48 -20.13
CA SER A 8 -18.81 5.08 -20.46
C SER A 8 -18.41 4.12 -19.33
N GLU A 9 -17.35 4.45 -18.59
CA GLU A 9 -16.88 3.65 -17.45
C GLU A 9 -17.80 3.80 -16.24
N ILE A 10 -18.30 5.02 -15.98
CA ILE A 10 -19.30 5.28 -14.94
C ILE A 10 -20.58 4.48 -15.22
N GLU A 11 -21.08 4.50 -16.47
CA GLU A 11 -22.25 3.73 -16.87
C GLU A 11 -22.04 2.22 -16.71
N ALA A 12 -20.88 1.71 -17.11
CA ALA A 12 -20.52 0.31 -16.94
C ALA A 12 -20.46 -0.10 -15.47
N ILE A 13 -19.90 0.74 -14.59
CA ILE A 13 -19.87 0.50 -13.15
C ILE A 13 -21.29 0.48 -12.59
N ARG A 14 -22.14 1.46 -12.94
CA ARG A 14 -23.53 1.51 -12.47
C ARG A 14 -24.33 0.29 -12.92
N ALA A 15 -24.15 -0.16 -14.16
CA ALA A 15 -24.86 -1.30 -14.72
C ALA A 15 -24.53 -2.64 -14.02
N ARG A 16 -23.40 -2.74 -13.32
CA ARG A 16 -23.02 -3.95 -12.56
C ARG A 16 -23.84 -4.15 -11.29
N PHE A 17 -24.46 -3.11 -10.76
CA PHE A 17 -25.12 -3.16 -9.46
C PHE A 17 -26.59 -2.78 -9.56
N ALA A 18 -27.45 -3.52 -8.85
CA ALA A 18 -28.87 -3.20 -8.76
C ALA A 18 -29.14 -1.93 -7.92
N SER A 19 -28.28 -1.63 -6.96
CA SER A 19 -28.38 -0.46 -6.09
C SER A 19 -27.25 0.54 -6.37
N PRO A 20 -27.54 1.84 -6.52
CA PRO A 20 -26.51 2.88 -6.68
C PRO A 20 -25.48 2.90 -5.54
N ARG A 21 -25.91 2.61 -4.31
CA ARG A 21 -25.03 2.57 -3.13
C ARG A 21 -23.91 1.54 -3.26
N SER A 22 -24.14 0.43 -3.95
CA SER A 22 -23.11 -0.60 -4.17
C SER A 22 -22.02 -0.16 -5.14
N ALA A 23 -22.27 0.87 -5.96
CA ALA A 23 -21.31 1.40 -6.92
C ALA A 23 -20.35 2.45 -6.33
N VAL A 24 -20.48 2.80 -5.04
CA VAL A 24 -19.66 3.85 -4.38
C VAL A 24 -18.17 3.52 -4.44
N LEU A 25 -17.76 2.32 -3.98
CA LEU A 25 -16.34 1.92 -3.94
C LEU A 25 -15.65 1.98 -5.32
N PRO A 26 -16.17 1.34 -6.38
CA PRO A 26 -15.52 1.39 -7.69
C PRO A 26 -15.51 2.79 -8.31
N LEU A 27 -16.52 3.64 -8.04
CA LEU A 27 -16.48 5.04 -8.49
C LEU A 27 -15.48 5.89 -7.72
N LEU A 28 -15.31 5.66 -6.41
CA LEU A 28 -14.26 6.31 -5.63
C LEU A 28 -12.87 5.91 -6.13
N TYR A 29 -12.66 4.65 -6.49
CA TYR A 29 -11.41 4.22 -7.11
C TYR A 29 -11.15 4.93 -8.45
N LEU A 30 -12.17 5.03 -9.31
CA LEU A 30 -12.08 5.78 -10.57
C LEU A 30 -11.75 7.26 -10.33
N ALA A 31 -12.40 7.87 -9.34
CA ALA A 31 -12.16 9.26 -8.96
C ALA A 31 -10.72 9.46 -8.46
N GLN A 32 -10.24 8.58 -7.58
CA GLN A 32 -8.89 8.62 -7.04
C GLN A 32 -7.84 8.42 -8.14
N ASP A 33 -8.06 7.51 -9.09
CA ASP A 33 -7.12 7.33 -10.22
C ASP A 33 -7.07 8.55 -11.15
N SER A 34 -8.20 9.24 -11.30
CA SER A 34 -8.30 10.41 -12.17
C SER A 34 -7.67 11.65 -11.55
N TYR A 35 -7.76 11.79 -10.22
CA TYR A 35 -7.34 12.99 -9.49
C TYR A 35 -6.10 12.80 -8.61
N GLY A 36 -5.62 11.57 -8.45
CA GLY A 36 -4.52 11.19 -7.54
C GLY A 36 -4.97 10.98 -6.09
N TYR A 37 -5.95 11.75 -5.62
CA TYR A 37 -6.55 11.64 -4.29
C TYR A 37 -8.01 12.16 -4.31
N LEU A 38 -8.75 11.91 -3.25
CA LEU A 38 -10.17 12.23 -3.10
C LEU A 38 -10.36 13.55 -2.34
N SER A 39 -10.32 14.66 -3.07
CA SER A 39 -10.74 15.96 -2.53
C SER A 39 -12.23 15.98 -2.17
N GLU A 40 -12.65 16.92 -1.32
CA GLU A 40 -14.06 17.09 -0.97
C GLU A 40 -14.95 17.25 -2.21
N ALA A 41 -14.47 17.97 -3.23
CA ALA A 41 -15.17 18.15 -4.49
C ALA A 41 -15.33 16.82 -5.25
N ALA A 42 -14.29 15.98 -5.30
CA ALA A 42 -14.34 14.67 -5.94
C ALA A 42 -15.33 13.72 -5.23
N ILE A 43 -15.36 13.75 -3.89
CA ILE A 43 -16.30 12.94 -3.10
C ILE A 43 -17.75 13.36 -3.36
N ARG A 44 -18.00 14.68 -3.38
CA ARG A 44 -19.33 15.24 -3.72
C ARG A 44 -19.75 14.94 -5.15
N GLU A 45 -18.81 14.93 -6.09
CA GLU A 45 -19.06 14.55 -7.47
C GLU A 45 -19.51 13.09 -7.58
N VAL A 46 -18.83 12.16 -6.90
CA VAL A 46 -19.23 10.75 -6.85
C VAL A 46 -20.62 10.58 -6.22
N ALA A 47 -20.91 11.31 -5.15
CA ALA A 47 -22.24 11.31 -4.53
C ALA A 47 -23.33 11.79 -5.51
N ALA A 48 -23.06 12.85 -6.28
CA ALA A 48 -23.98 13.37 -7.29
C ALA A 48 -24.19 12.39 -8.46
N ILE A 49 -23.14 11.69 -8.91
CA ILE A 49 -23.24 10.65 -9.96
C ILE A 49 -24.18 9.52 -9.56
N LEU A 50 -24.19 9.16 -8.27
CA LEU A 50 -24.97 8.05 -7.74
C LEU A 50 -26.33 8.46 -7.16
N ASP A 51 -26.63 9.77 -7.13
CA ASP A 51 -27.82 10.33 -6.46
C ASP A 51 -27.91 9.89 -4.98
N LEU A 52 -26.78 10.02 -4.27
CA LEU A 52 -26.66 9.69 -2.84
C LEU A 52 -26.35 10.93 -2.00
N PRO A 53 -26.71 10.92 -0.70
CA PRO A 53 -26.22 11.93 0.24
C PRO A 53 -24.67 11.94 0.26
N PRO A 54 -24.01 13.11 0.19
CA PRO A 54 -22.56 13.17 0.27
C PRO A 54 -21.99 12.54 1.54
N THR A 55 -22.73 12.62 2.65
CA THR A 55 -22.36 12.02 3.96
C THR A 55 -22.07 10.54 3.85
N ASP A 56 -22.89 9.79 3.13
CA ASP A 56 -22.73 8.35 2.95
C ASP A 56 -21.41 8.01 2.23
N VAL A 57 -20.98 8.88 1.33
CA VAL A 57 -19.71 8.71 0.58
C VAL A 57 -18.52 9.13 1.44
N PHE A 58 -18.64 10.21 2.22
CA PHE A 58 -17.61 10.61 3.19
C PHE A 58 -17.35 9.53 4.24
N GLU A 59 -18.40 8.87 4.74
CA GLU A 59 -18.27 7.75 5.68
C GLU A 59 -17.43 6.60 5.09
N VAL A 60 -17.67 6.27 3.81
CA VAL A 60 -16.90 5.23 3.11
C VAL A 60 -15.43 5.62 2.96
N VAL A 61 -15.15 6.87 2.58
CA VAL A 61 -13.77 7.37 2.44
C VAL A 61 -13.04 7.35 3.78
N GLY A 62 -13.68 7.75 4.88
CA GLY A 62 -13.08 7.70 6.21
C GLY A 62 -12.91 6.30 6.79
N PHE A 63 -13.66 5.31 6.28
CA PHE A 63 -13.61 3.93 6.77
C PHE A 63 -12.52 3.08 6.10
N TYR A 64 -12.33 3.20 4.78
CA TYR A 64 -11.37 2.39 4.04
C TYR A 64 -10.03 3.10 3.89
N THR A 65 -8.96 2.47 4.37
CA THR A 65 -7.59 3.00 4.33
C THR A 65 -6.99 3.13 2.93
N LEU A 66 -7.63 2.54 1.90
CA LEU A 66 -7.20 2.62 0.50
C LEU A 66 -7.65 3.91 -0.20
N PHE A 67 -8.51 4.70 0.45
CA PHE A 67 -8.97 5.99 -0.05
C PHE A 67 -8.19 7.13 0.63
N TYR A 68 -7.52 7.94 -0.18
CA TYR A 68 -6.70 9.05 0.29
C TYR A 68 -7.49 10.35 0.20
N ASP A 69 -7.88 10.91 1.34
CA ASP A 69 -8.57 12.19 1.46
C ASP A 69 -7.61 13.40 1.48
N ARG A 70 -6.30 13.13 1.41
CA ARG A 70 -5.20 14.11 1.40
C ARG A 70 -4.25 13.81 0.24
N PRO A 71 -3.53 14.83 -0.26
CA PRO A 71 -2.55 14.63 -1.31
C PRO A 71 -1.47 13.60 -0.91
N VAL A 72 -1.29 12.59 -1.74
CA VAL A 72 -0.23 11.59 -1.63
C VAL A 72 0.74 11.73 -2.80
N GLY A 73 1.91 11.12 -2.66
CA GLY A 73 2.91 11.06 -3.70
C GLY A 73 2.46 10.20 -4.88
N THR A 74 3.22 10.27 -5.96
CA THR A 74 2.99 9.41 -7.15
C THR A 74 3.01 7.93 -6.78
N TRP A 75 3.79 7.54 -5.77
CA TRP A 75 3.93 6.20 -5.23
C TRP A 75 3.63 6.20 -3.74
N VAL A 76 2.60 5.48 -3.32
CA VAL A 76 2.34 5.16 -1.92
C VAL A 76 3.00 3.82 -1.62
N LEU A 77 4.09 3.87 -0.87
CA LEU A 77 4.87 2.72 -0.41
C LEU A 77 4.26 2.19 0.88
N GLN A 78 3.60 1.05 0.80
CA GLN A 78 2.94 0.39 1.91
C GLN A 78 3.76 -0.82 2.36
N VAL A 79 4.32 -0.76 3.57
CA VAL A 79 5.13 -1.85 4.12
C VAL A 79 4.31 -2.65 5.13
N CYS A 80 4.21 -3.96 4.90
CA CYS A 80 3.53 -4.88 5.81
C CYS A 80 4.35 -5.07 7.10
N ASP A 81 3.75 -4.76 8.25
CA ASP A 81 4.37 -4.92 9.58
C ASP A 81 3.80 -6.09 10.41
N ASP A 82 2.93 -6.91 9.82
CA ASP A 82 2.34 -8.04 10.52
C ASP A 82 3.39 -9.14 10.80
N VAL A 83 3.05 -10.05 11.72
CA VAL A 83 3.97 -11.00 12.37
C VAL A 83 4.98 -11.64 11.40
N PRO A 84 4.59 -12.26 10.26
CA PRO A 84 5.56 -12.90 9.38
C PRO A 84 6.56 -11.92 8.74
N CYS A 85 6.11 -10.72 8.38
CA CYS A 85 6.99 -9.69 7.81
C CYS A 85 7.90 -9.10 8.87
N CYS A 86 7.39 -8.88 10.08
CA CYS A 86 8.17 -8.41 11.22
C CYS A 86 9.34 -9.36 11.53
N TYR A 87 9.10 -10.67 11.59
CA TYR A 87 10.16 -11.68 11.79
C TYR A 87 11.21 -11.73 10.69
N LEU A 88 10.88 -11.25 9.48
CA LEU A 88 11.74 -11.28 8.30
C LEU A 88 12.39 -9.92 7.99
N GLY A 89 12.28 -8.96 8.91
CA GLY A 89 13.02 -7.69 8.84
C GLY A 89 12.23 -6.50 8.31
N ALA A 90 10.91 -6.49 8.46
CA ALA A 90 10.07 -5.36 8.02
C ALA A 90 10.40 -4.04 8.74
N GLU A 91 10.82 -4.08 10.00
CA GLU A 91 11.17 -2.86 10.74
C GLU A 91 12.45 -2.24 10.18
N GLU A 92 13.46 -3.06 9.90
CA GLU A 92 14.71 -2.66 9.26
C GLU A 92 14.44 -2.07 7.87
N LEU A 93 13.49 -2.65 7.13
CA LEU A 93 13.05 -2.12 5.84
C LEU A 93 12.41 -0.72 5.98
N ILE A 94 11.51 -0.53 6.95
CA ILE A 94 10.88 0.78 7.21
C ILE A 94 11.95 1.82 7.59
N VAL A 95 12.89 1.46 8.47
CA VAL A 95 14.00 2.34 8.87
C VAL A 95 14.85 2.73 7.66
N ALA A 96 15.21 1.77 6.81
CA ALA A 96 15.99 2.03 5.60
C ALA A 96 15.25 2.95 4.62
N LEU A 97 13.94 2.77 4.44
CA LEU A 97 13.11 3.65 3.61
C LEU A 97 13.06 5.08 4.16
N LYS A 98 12.82 5.25 5.47
CA LYS A 98 12.81 6.57 6.14
C LYS A 98 14.13 7.31 5.97
N GLN A 99 15.25 6.61 6.17
CA GLN A 99 16.59 7.17 6.02
C GLN A 99 16.88 7.56 4.56
N THR A 100 16.54 6.69 3.61
CA THR A 100 16.84 6.92 2.19
C THR A 100 15.97 8.03 1.59
N LEU A 101 14.71 8.12 2.00
CA LEU A 101 13.76 9.14 1.52
C LEU A 101 13.78 10.43 2.36
N ALA A 102 14.44 10.42 3.52
CA ALA A 102 14.47 11.52 4.49
C ALA A 102 13.06 12.01 4.91
N ILE A 103 12.14 11.07 5.14
CA ILE A 103 10.76 11.31 5.60
C ILE A 103 10.39 10.39 6.76
N SER A 104 9.32 10.74 7.47
CA SER A 104 8.67 9.85 8.45
C SER A 104 7.53 9.05 7.80
N GLU A 105 6.95 8.13 8.56
CA GLU A 105 5.71 7.44 8.18
C GLU A 105 4.56 8.45 8.03
N GLU A 106 3.63 8.14 7.12
CA GLU A 106 2.52 9.01 6.69
C GLU A 106 2.94 10.36 6.10
N GLN A 107 4.20 10.51 5.71
CA GLN A 107 4.70 11.71 5.02
C GLN A 107 5.00 11.44 3.55
N THR A 108 5.00 12.53 2.79
CA THR A 108 5.33 12.55 1.36
C THR A 108 6.65 13.28 1.15
N THR A 109 7.50 12.78 0.26
CA THR A 109 8.75 13.44 -0.13
C THR A 109 8.49 14.79 -0.78
N ALA A 110 9.46 15.72 -0.68
CA ALA A 110 9.32 17.08 -1.20
C ALA A 110 9.17 17.16 -2.73
N ASP A 111 9.64 16.14 -3.45
CA ASP A 111 9.44 15.99 -4.90
C ASP A 111 8.05 15.44 -5.27
N GLY A 112 7.20 15.09 -4.29
CA GLY A 112 5.87 14.54 -4.51
C GLY A 112 5.87 13.13 -5.09
N LEU A 113 7.01 12.43 -5.09
CA LEU A 113 7.10 11.10 -5.68
C LEU A 113 6.69 9.98 -4.73
N PHE A 114 7.04 10.05 -3.45
CA PHE A 114 6.88 8.93 -2.53
C PHE A 114 6.13 9.34 -1.27
N THR A 115 5.11 8.56 -0.90
CA THR A 115 4.51 8.55 0.43
C THR A 115 4.86 7.23 1.10
N LEU A 116 5.28 7.25 2.37
CA LEU A 116 5.57 6.02 3.12
C LEU A 116 4.46 5.73 4.12
N GLN A 117 3.90 4.52 4.08
CA GLN A 117 2.89 4.04 5.02
C GLN A 117 3.27 2.69 5.62
N ARG A 118 3.00 2.56 6.92
CA ARG A 118 3.07 1.28 7.62
C ARG A 118 1.67 0.68 7.61
N VAL A 119 1.54 -0.53 7.07
CA VAL A 119 0.25 -1.21 6.91
C VAL A 119 0.28 -2.60 7.53
N LYS A 120 -0.92 -3.14 7.76
CA LYS A 120 -1.11 -4.51 8.25
C LYS A 120 -0.97 -5.52 7.11
N CYS A 121 -1.37 -6.77 7.37
CA CYS A 121 -1.22 -7.89 6.46
C CYS A 121 -1.60 -7.57 5.01
N LEU A 122 -0.64 -7.77 4.11
CA LEU A 122 -0.81 -7.70 2.65
C LEU A 122 -1.02 -9.08 2.01
N ALA A 123 -1.34 -10.11 2.80
CA ALA A 123 -1.69 -11.46 2.33
C ALA A 123 -0.67 -12.16 1.41
N ALA A 124 0.62 -11.80 1.49
CA ALA A 124 1.71 -12.43 0.73
C ALA A 124 2.84 -12.92 1.65
N CYS A 125 2.47 -13.55 2.77
CA CYS A 125 3.40 -13.98 3.82
C CYS A 125 4.44 -15.01 3.35
N ASP A 126 4.11 -15.77 2.31
CA ASP A 126 5.03 -16.70 1.62
C ASP A 126 6.22 -15.99 0.95
N ARG A 127 6.09 -14.70 0.66
CA ARG A 127 7.09 -13.86 -0.02
C ARG A 127 7.50 -12.62 0.78
N ALA A 128 7.39 -12.73 2.11
CA ALA A 128 7.75 -11.66 3.04
C ALA A 128 9.27 -11.39 3.13
N PRO A 129 9.73 -10.17 3.41
CA PRO A 129 8.94 -8.95 3.63
C PRO A 129 8.28 -8.43 2.35
N VAL A 130 7.04 -7.95 2.49
CA VAL A 130 6.22 -7.47 1.38
C VAL A 130 6.09 -5.96 1.45
N LEU A 131 6.32 -5.32 0.30
CA LEU A 131 6.03 -3.91 0.08
C LEU A 131 5.04 -3.80 -1.08
N GLN A 132 4.06 -2.92 -0.97
CA GLN A 132 3.22 -2.50 -2.09
C GLN A 132 3.54 -1.07 -2.52
N ALA A 133 3.55 -0.80 -3.83
CA ALA A 133 3.62 0.55 -4.38
C ALA A 133 2.37 0.80 -5.23
N ASN A 134 1.38 1.55 -4.72
CA ASN A 134 0.07 1.72 -5.38
C ASN A 134 -0.64 0.39 -5.74
N LEU A 135 -0.54 -0.61 -4.86
CA LEU A 135 -0.98 -2.00 -5.05
C LEU A 135 -0.12 -2.87 -5.99
N ASP A 136 0.99 -2.35 -6.54
CA ASP A 136 2.01 -3.20 -7.14
C ASP A 136 2.67 -4.03 -6.03
N TYR A 137 2.61 -5.36 -6.09
CA TYR A 137 3.32 -6.18 -5.12
C TYR A 137 4.81 -6.22 -5.47
N ILE A 138 5.64 -5.96 -4.47
CA ILE A 138 7.09 -6.10 -4.57
C ILE A 138 7.51 -7.06 -3.46
N TYR A 139 7.98 -8.23 -3.89
CA TYR A 139 8.35 -9.33 -3.00
C TYR A 139 9.82 -9.27 -2.58
N ASP A 140 10.15 -9.98 -1.50
CA ASP A 140 11.52 -10.20 -1.01
C ASP A 140 12.33 -8.90 -0.89
N VAL A 141 11.69 -7.85 -0.35
CA VAL A 141 12.32 -6.54 -0.19
C VAL A 141 13.18 -6.54 1.07
N THR A 142 14.46 -6.24 0.89
CA THR A 142 15.42 -6.14 1.98
C THR A 142 15.99 -4.71 2.05
N PRO A 143 16.54 -4.28 3.20
CA PRO A 143 17.15 -2.96 3.34
C PRO A 143 18.19 -2.64 2.25
N GLU A 144 18.98 -3.62 1.82
CA GLU A 144 20.04 -3.44 0.81
C GLU A 144 19.47 -3.15 -0.58
N ARG A 145 18.23 -3.59 -0.85
CA ARG A 145 17.55 -3.43 -2.14
C ARG A 145 16.75 -2.13 -2.23
N VAL A 146 16.58 -1.39 -1.13
CA VAL A 146 15.76 -0.16 -1.08
C VAL A 146 16.21 0.86 -2.12
N GLN A 147 17.51 1.11 -2.26
CA GLN A 147 18.00 2.09 -3.23
C GLN A 147 17.67 1.69 -4.68
N ALA A 148 17.85 0.41 -5.01
CA ALA A 148 17.54 -0.12 -6.34
C ALA A 148 16.03 -0.04 -6.62
N LEU A 149 15.20 -0.38 -5.62
CA LEU A 149 13.75 -0.27 -5.70
C LEU A 149 13.32 1.17 -5.99
N LEU A 150 13.79 2.14 -5.20
CA LEU A 150 13.41 3.54 -5.35
C LEU A 150 13.85 4.10 -6.71
N ASN A 151 15.03 3.73 -7.19
CA ASN A 151 15.50 4.14 -8.53
C ASN A 151 14.62 3.55 -9.65
N ASN A 152 14.22 2.28 -9.52
CA ASN A 152 13.28 1.66 -10.46
C ASN A 152 11.93 2.39 -10.46
N LEU A 153 11.37 2.70 -9.29
CA LEU A 153 10.10 3.42 -9.17
C LEU A 153 10.18 4.86 -9.72
N ARG A 154 11.32 5.55 -9.56
CA ARG A 154 11.55 6.87 -10.19
C ARG A 154 11.57 6.79 -11.71
N ALA A 155 12.29 5.81 -12.27
CA ALA A 155 12.31 5.59 -13.72
C ALA A 155 10.91 5.27 -14.25
N ARG A 156 10.19 4.38 -13.55
CA ARG A 156 8.81 4.00 -13.83
C ARG A 156 7.83 5.19 -13.77
N ALA A 157 8.03 6.14 -12.87
CA ALA A 157 7.25 7.38 -12.81
C ALA A 157 7.51 8.29 -14.02
N ALA A 158 8.75 8.34 -14.52
CA ALA A 158 9.13 9.14 -15.68
C ALA A 158 8.57 8.61 -17.01
N GLU A 159 8.28 7.31 -17.11
CA GLU A 159 7.74 6.66 -18.32
C GLU A 159 6.27 7.01 -18.64
N ALA A 160 5.62 7.88 -17.85
CA ALA A 160 4.28 8.44 -18.10
C ALA A 160 3.15 7.41 -18.36
N LYS A 161 3.32 6.14 -17.94
CA LYS A 161 2.19 5.19 -17.90
C LYS A 161 1.14 5.71 -16.93
N GLN A 162 -0.14 5.64 -17.32
CA GLN A 162 -1.24 5.84 -16.38
C GLN A 162 -1.10 4.82 -15.26
N ARG A 163 -0.89 5.30 -14.03
CA ARG A 163 -0.84 4.46 -12.83
C ARG A 163 -1.87 5.01 -11.87
N GLY A 164 -2.79 4.14 -11.50
CA GLY A 164 -3.85 4.44 -10.56
C GLY A 164 -3.41 4.00 -9.18
N VAL A 165 -3.84 4.74 -8.17
CA VAL A 165 -3.63 4.34 -6.77
C VAL A 165 -4.66 3.28 -6.35
N SER A 166 -5.69 3.03 -7.17
CA SER A 166 -6.72 2.00 -6.98
C SER A 166 -6.28 0.56 -7.28
N GLY A 167 -5.08 0.37 -7.81
CA GLY A 167 -4.58 -0.93 -8.27
C GLY A 167 -5.20 -1.48 -9.55
N ARG A 168 -6.00 -0.67 -10.28
CA ARG A 168 -6.47 -1.03 -11.64
C ARG A 168 -5.36 -1.48 -12.57
N PHE A 169 -4.17 -0.89 -12.40
CA PHE A 169 -2.97 -1.18 -13.18
C PHE A 169 -1.89 -1.87 -12.34
N ALA A 170 -2.29 -2.55 -11.26
CA ALA A 170 -1.35 -3.17 -10.35
C ALA A 170 -0.61 -4.34 -11.02
N GLU A 171 0.71 -4.34 -10.88
CA GLU A 171 1.62 -5.33 -11.41
C GLU A 171 2.38 -6.00 -10.26
N ASP A 172 2.87 -7.24 -10.45
CA ASP A 172 3.67 -7.93 -9.44
C ASP A 172 5.13 -7.95 -9.86
N PHE A 173 6.03 -7.85 -8.87
CA PHE A 173 7.47 -7.75 -9.09
C PHE A 173 8.26 -8.65 -8.15
N ALA A 174 9.31 -9.26 -8.70
CA ALA A 174 10.30 -10.03 -7.96
C ALA A 174 11.71 -9.58 -8.33
N TRP A 175 12.69 -9.97 -7.53
CA TRP A 175 14.10 -9.67 -7.80
C TRP A 175 14.71 -10.77 -8.67
N GLY A 176 15.29 -10.36 -9.80
CA GLY A 176 16.05 -11.23 -10.69
C GLY A 176 17.40 -11.66 -10.09
N PRO A 177 18.05 -12.67 -10.70
CA PRO A 177 19.36 -13.18 -10.25
C PRO A 177 20.48 -12.13 -10.35
N ASP A 178 20.31 -11.14 -11.21
CA ASP A 178 21.14 -9.96 -11.42
C ASP A 178 20.83 -8.81 -10.43
N GLY A 179 19.85 -9.00 -9.55
CA GLY A 179 19.42 -7.99 -8.58
C GLY A 179 18.53 -6.89 -9.18
N ALA A 180 18.10 -7.04 -10.44
CA ALA A 180 17.14 -6.14 -11.06
C ALA A 180 15.71 -6.48 -10.64
N LEU A 181 14.85 -5.46 -10.52
CA LEU A 181 13.44 -5.67 -10.27
C LEU A 181 12.73 -6.03 -11.58
N ILE A 182 12.15 -7.23 -11.65
CA ILE A 182 11.48 -7.77 -12.84
C ILE A 182 9.98 -7.93 -12.59
N GLN A 183 9.17 -7.56 -13.59
CA GLN A 183 7.74 -7.83 -13.56
C GLN A 183 7.49 -9.32 -13.72
N ILE A 184 6.64 -9.87 -12.87
CA ILE A 184 6.19 -11.26 -12.96
C ILE A 184 4.74 -11.31 -13.43
N ASP A 185 4.40 -12.36 -14.17
CA ASP A 185 3.02 -12.61 -14.58
C ASP A 185 2.22 -13.15 -13.39
N ARG A 186 1.11 -12.49 -13.05
CA ARG A 186 0.17 -12.95 -12.01
C ARG A 186 -0.48 -14.29 -12.33
N ALA A 187 -0.58 -14.63 -13.62
CA ALA A 187 -1.08 -15.93 -14.07
C ALA A 187 0.00 -17.02 -14.04
N ALA A 188 1.26 -16.69 -13.74
CA ALA A 188 2.32 -17.68 -13.64
C ALA A 188 2.02 -18.67 -12.51
N PRO A 189 2.46 -19.94 -12.65
CA PRO A 189 2.32 -20.93 -11.58
C PRO A 189 2.95 -20.44 -10.29
N TYR A 190 2.24 -20.61 -9.18
CA TYR A 190 2.75 -20.31 -7.85
C TYR A 190 4.07 -21.05 -7.59
N GLN A 191 5.11 -20.29 -7.27
CA GLN A 191 6.40 -20.82 -6.86
C GLN A 191 6.58 -20.57 -5.37
N PRO A 192 6.52 -21.62 -4.52
CA PRO A 192 6.68 -21.45 -3.09
C PRO A 192 8.10 -20.98 -2.78
N ARG A 193 8.21 -20.08 -1.80
CA ARG A 193 9.50 -19.74 -1.20
C ARG A 193 10.19 -21.01 -0.69
N GLN A 194 11.46 -21.15 -1.03
CA GLN A 194 12.32 -22.16 -0.42
C GLN A 194 12.82 -21.63 0.91
N PHE A 195 12.40 -22.27 2.00
CA PHE A 195 12.90 -21.95 3.33
C PHE A 195 14.25 -22.62 3.54
N SER A 196 15.22 -21.84 4.01
CA SER A 196 16.49 -22.40 4.49
C SER A 196 16.21 -23.16 5.79
N GLU A 197 16.66 -24.43 5.86
CA GLU A 197 16.70 -25.17 7.12
C GLU A 197 17.79 -24.64 8.07
N GLN A 198 18.70 -23.83 7.55
CA GLN A 198 19.79 -23.22 8.31
C GLN A 198 19.23 -22.08 9.16
N ALA A 199 19.43 -22.18 10.47
CA ALA A 199 19.06 -21.14 11.41
C ALA A 199 19.71 -19.80 11.00
N PRO A 200 18.96 -18.68 11.02
CA PRO A 200 19.53 -17.38 10.73
C PRO A 200 20.70 -17.10 11.68
N PRO A 201 21.76 -16.40 11.22
CA PRO A 201 22.84 -16.00 12.10
C PRO A 201 22.29 -15.19 13.26
N ALA A 202 22.88 -15.36 14.45
CA ALA A 202 22.50 -14.58 15.61
C ALA A 202 22.58 -13.08 15.27
N PRO A 203 21.58 -12.27 15.69
CA PRO A 203 21.55 -10.86 15.34
C PRO A 203 22.84 -10.17 15.79
N SER A 204 23.58 -9.61 14.82
CA SER A 204 24.84 -8.90 15.06
C SER A 204 24.56 -7.42 15.35
N GLY A 205 23.81 -7.16 16.42
CA GLY A 205 23.45 -5.82 16.87
C GLY A 205 23.49 -5.73 18.40
N PRO A 206 23.49 -4.52 18.99
CA PRO A 206 23.25 -4.39 20.42
C PRO A 206 21.94 -5.13 20.75
N THR A 207 21.94 -5.89 21.85
CA THR A 207 20.72 -6.45 22.44
C THR A 207 19.67 -5.37 22.41
N VAL A 208 18.53 -5.65 21.76
CA VAL A 208 17.35 -4.78 21.76
C VAL A 208 17.20 -4.24 23.19
N PRO A 209 17.13 -2.91 23.39
CA PRO A 209 16.87 -2.35 24.71
C PRO A 209 15.68 -3.10 25.34
N PRO A 210 15.69 -3.37 26.66
CA PRO A 210 14.57 -4.04 27.29
C PRO A 210 13.30 -3.25 26.98
N GLU A 211 12.36 -3.92 26.29
CA GLU A 211 11.04 -3.44 25.89
C GLU A 211 11.00 -1.98 25.39
N ILE A 212 10.94 -1.83 24.07
CA ILE A 212 10.08 -0.77 23.54
C ILE A 212 8.67 -1.19 23.95
N ASP A 213 8.19 -0.62 25.05
CA ASP A 213 6.83 -0.76 25.54
C ASP A 213 5.86 -0.55 24.38
N ALA A 214 5.30 -1.64 23.88
CA ALA A 214 4.32 -1.63 22.80
C ALA A 214 2.94 -1.14 23.31
N GLY A 215 2.88 -0.49 24.47
CA GLY A 215 1.66 -0.03 25.11
C GLY A 215 0.71 -1.17 25.48
N HIS A 216 1.23 -2.40 25.53
CA HIS A 216 0.49 -3.58 25.89
C HIS A 216 1.15 -4.19 27.12
N ASP A 217 1.06 -3.47 28.24
CA ASP A 217 1.20 -4.05 29.57
C ASP A 217 0.27 -5.26 29.62
N ARG A 218 0.83 -6.45 29.40
CA ARG A 218 0.10 -7.69 29.62
C ARG A 218 -0.06 -7.76 31.13
N PRO A 219 -1.27 -7.61 31.67
CA PRO A 219 -1.43 -7.63 33.10
C PRO A 219 -0.91 -8.97 33.61
N SER A 220 -0.14 -8.91 34.70
CA SER A 220 0.42 -10.10 35.36
C SER A 220 -0.67 -11.09 35.78
N ASP A 221 -1.91 -10.60 35.91
CA ASP A 221 -3.12 -11.40 36.05
C ASP A 221 -3.86 -11.50 34.69
N PRO A 222 -3.97 -12.70 34.09
CA PRO A 222 -4.67 -12.91 32.82
C PRO A 222 -6.19 -12.65 32.88
N ARG A 223 -6.75 -12.29 34.04
CA ARG A 223 -8.18 -11.98 34.22
C ARG A 223 -8.51 -10.49 34.23
N VAL A 224 -7.52 -9.62 34.18
CA VAL A 224 -7.76 -8.18 34.17
C VAL A 224 -7.67 -7.71 32.72
N SER A 225 -8.80 -7.38 32.10
CA SER A 225 -8.79 -6.63 30.84
C SER A 225 -8.61 -5.16 31.18
N PRO A 226 -7.62 -4.44 30.61
CA PRO A 226 -7.60 -2.99 30.72
C PRO A 226 -8.83 -2.45 29.97
N LEU A 227 -9.64 -1.67 30.69
CA LEU A 227 -10.79 -0.93 30.15
C LEU A 227 -10.33 0.24 29.29
#